data_AF-A0A8S4GH72-F1
#
_entry.id   AF-A0A8S4GH72-F1
#
_cell.length_a   1.000
_cell.length_b   1.000
_cell.length_c   1.000
_cell.angle_alpha   90.00
_cell.angle_beta   90.00
_cell.angle_gamma   90.00
#
_symmetry.space_group_name_H-M   'P 1'
#
loop_
_entity.id
_entity.type
_entity.pdbx_description
1 polymer ?
#
loop_
_entity_poly.entity_id
_entity_poly.type
_entity_poly.pdbx_seq_one_letter_code
_entity_poly.pdbx_strand_id
1 'polypeptide(L)'
;MAEAYQKVRNLIAAEIDKLERKIYDAETQYLSADHSQCGTIFKGFEGFTSSKDAIRKRQRALRIEDRAFSLSSISSPANNELKSAQSEGLAAAEVPGMGGGKKGRR
;
A
#
# COMPACT_ATOMS: atom_id res chain seq x y z
N MET A 1 40.57 -4.15 -4.36
CA MET A 1 39.74 -3.70 -3.21
C MET A 1 38.43 -3.06 -3.64
N ALA A 2 38.43 -2.04 -4.49
CA ALA A 2 37.18 -1.36 -4.95
C ALA A 2 36.17 -2.31 -5.62
N GLU A 3 36.63 -3.24 -6.45
CA GLU A 3 35.74 -4.18 -7.17
C GLU A 3 35.02 -5.16 -6.21
N ALA A 4 35.70 -5.65 -5.18
CA ALA A 4 35.10 -6.53 -4.18
C ALA A 4 34.03 -5.80 -3.34
N TYR A 5 34.31 -4.54 -2.98
CA TYR A 5 33.34 -3.69 -2.29
C TYR A 5 32.07 -3.46 -3.14
N GLN A 6 32.24 -3.19 -4.43
CA GLN A 6 31.11 -2.99 -5.33
C GLN A 6 30.27 -4.27 -5.49
N LYS A 7 30.91 -5.44 -5.57
CA LYS A 7 30.21 -6.73 -5.61
C LYS A 7 29.35 -6.94 -4.36
N VAL A 8 29.92 -6.73 -3.17
CA VAL A 8 29.17 -6.86 -1.90
C VAL A 8 28.01 -5.87 -1.83
N ARG A 9 28.24 -4.62 -2.23
CA ARG A 9 27.18 -3.59 -2.27
C ARG A 9 26.02 -4.00 -3.19
N ASN A 10 26.32 -4.53 -4.36
CA ASN A 10 25.30 -4.97 -5.31
C ASN A 10 24.51 -6.19 -4.79
N LEU A 11 25.18 -7.11 -4.10
CA LEU A 11 24.52 -8.26 -3.47
C LEU A 11 23.54 -7.82 -2.39
N ILE A 12 23.96 -6.91 -1.51
CA ILE A 12 23.11 -6.36 -0.45
C ILE A 12 21.90 -5.63 -1.06
N ALA A 13 22.11 -4.83 -2.10
CA ALA A 13 21.01 -4.16 -2.80
C ALA A 13 20.00 -5.16 -3.37
N ALA A 14 20.47 -6.23 -4.03
CA ALA A 14 19.60 -7.27 -4.56
C ALA A 14 18.87 -8.06 -3.47
N GLU A 15 19.47 -8.24 -2.30
CA GLU A 15 18.81 -8.87 -1.14
C GLU A 15 17.74 -7.98 -0.53
N ILE A 16 18.00 -6.67 -0.42
CA ILE A 16 17.01 -5.69 0.01
C ILE A 16 15.80 -5.72 -0.93
N ASP A 17 16.02 -5.68 -2.24
CA ASP A 17 14.92 -5.74 -3.23
C ASP A 17 14.07 -7.00 -3.09
N LYS A 18 14.70 -8.15 -2.80
CA LYS A 18 13.98 -9.42 -2.58
C LYS A 18 13.16 -9.37 -1.28
N LEU A 19 13.72 -8.81 -0.22
CA LEU A 19 13.05 -8.69 1.06
C LEU A 19 11.84 -7.75 0.97
N GLU A 20 11.99 -6.60 0.31
CA GLU A 20 10.90 -5.64 0.14
C GLU A 20 9.72 -6.24 -0.64
N ARG A 21 10.00 -7.00 -1.70
CA ARG A 21 8.95 -7.74 -2.44
C ARG A 21 8.27 -8.78 -1.57
N LYS A 22 9.05 -9.55 -0.80
CA LYS A 22 8.51 -10.56 0.10
C LYS A 22 7.60 -9.95 1.17
N ILE A 23 7.97 -8.78 1.71
CA ILE A 23 7.13 -8.04 2.67
C ILE A 23 5.82 -7.62 2.01
N TYR A 24 5.89 -7.03 0.81
CA TYR A 24 4.70 -6.61 0.06
C TYR A 24 3.73 -7.76 -0.21
N ASP A 25 4.25 -8.94 -0.58
CA ASP A 25 3.45 -10.13 -0.83
C ASP A 25 2.81 -10.67 0.46
N ALA A 26 3.59 -10.72 1.55
CA ALA A 26 3.11 -11.17 2.85
C ALA A 26 2.02 -10.24 3.42
N GLU A 27 2.16 -8.92 3.25
CA GLU A 27 1.12 -7.96 3.62
C GLU A 27 -0.17 -8.20 2.82
N THR A 28 -0.04 -8.44 1.52
CA THR A 28 -1.19 -8.73 0.66
C THR A 28 -1.91 -9.97 1.16
N GLN A 29 -1.19 -11.06 1.42
CA GLN A 29 -1.76 -12.30 1.94
C GLN A 29 -2.43 -12.11 3.31
N TYR A 30 -1.75 -11.44 4.24
CA TYR A 30 -2.23 -11.24 5.60
C TYR A 30 -3.52 -10.39 5.63
N LEU A 31 -3.53 -9.25 4.93
CA LEU A 31 -4.65 -8.32 4.95
C LEU A 31 -5.82 -8.78 4.06
N SER A 32 -5.55 -9.58 3.02
CA SER A 32 -6.59 -10.16 2.15
C SER A 32 -7.20 -11.44 2.69
N ALA A 33 -6.60 -12.12 3.65
CA ALA A 33 -7.12 -13.38 4.16
C ALA A 33 -8.38 -13.21 5.04
N ASP A 34 -9.26 -14.22 5.02
CA ASP A 34 -10.58 -14.20 5.68
C ASP A 34 -10.51 -13.89 7.18
N HIS A 35 -9.46 -14.35 7.85
CA HIS A 35 -9.23 -14.10 9.28
C HIS A 35 -8.98 -12.61 9.61
N SER A 36 -8.70 -11.76 8.61
CA SER A 36 -8.57 -10.31 8.79
C SER A 36 -9.90 -9.67 9.24
N GLN A 37 -11.02 -10.38 9.10
CA GLN A 37 -12.32 -9.95 9.61
C GLN A 37 -12.36 -9.90 11.15
N CYS A 38 -11.56 -10.74 11.80
CA CYS A 38 -11.46 -10.83 13.26
C CYS A 38 -10.45 -9.84 13.87
N GLY A 39 -10.07 -8.81 13.12
CA GLY A 39 -9.06 -7.85 13.53
C GLY A 39 -7.77 -7.95 12.73
N THR A 40 -6.95 -6.91 12.83
CA THR A 40 -5.62 -6.84 12.23
C THR A 40 -4.71 -6.07 13.16
N ILE A 41 -3.39 -6.16 12.97
CA ILE A 41 -2.42 -5.34 13.72
C ILE A 41 -2.80 -3.85 13.70
N PHE A 42 -3.38 -3.36 12.61
CA PHE A 42 -3.78 -1.96 12.47
C PHE A 42 -5.13 -1.60 13.08
N LYS A 43 -6.04 -2.57 13.20
CA LYS A 43 -7.42 -2.35 13.70
C LYS A 43 -7.63 -2.84 15.13
N GLY A 44 -6.66 -3.58 15.67
CA GLY A 44 -6.80 -4.33 16.91
C GLY A 44 -7.65 -5.59 16.74
N PHE A 45 -7.66 -6.40 17.80
CA PHE A 45 -8.41 -7.67 17.89
C PHE A 45 -9.49 -7.63 19.00
N GLU A 46 -9.77 -6.45 19.52
CA GLU A 46 -10.75 -6.25 20.58
C GLU A 46 -12.17 -6.62 20.12
N GLY A 47 -12.92 -7.31 20.97
CA GLY A 47 -14.31 -7.70 20.70
C GLY A 47 -14.50 -9.00 19.90
N PHE A 48 -13.45 -9.56 19.30
CA PHE A 48 -13.53 -10.84 18.54
C PHE A 48 -13.27 -12.07 19.41
N THR A 49 -12.67 -11.91 20.60
CA THR A 49 -12.36 -13.02 21.51
C THR A 49 -13.54 -13.48 22.35
N SER A 50 -14.61 -12.68 22.46
CA SER A 50 -15.72 -12.92 23.39
C SER A 50 -17.03 -13.34 22.72
N SER A 51 -17.23 -13.08 21.42
CA SER A 51 -18.52 -13.33 20.76
C SER A 51 -18.36 -13.84 19.33
N LYS A 52 -19.03 -14.96 19.00
CA LYS A 52 -19.02 -15.59 17.66
C LYS A 52 -19.68 -14.72 16.58
N ASP A 53 -20.45 -13.71 16.97
CA ASP A 53 -21.21 -12.85 16.05
C ASP A 53 -20.42 -11.70 15.43
N ALA A 54 -19.18 -11.45 15.87
CA ALA A 54 -18.34 -10.36 15.40
C ALA A 54 -17.84 -10.53 13.94
N ILE A 55 -18.03 -11.71 13.34
CA ILE A 55 -17.48 -12.12 12.04
C ILE A 55 -18.21 -11.44 10.84
N ARG A 56 -19.30 -10.69 11.06
CA ARG A 56 -20.17 -10.21 9.95
C ARG A 56 -19.78 -8.87 9.31
N LYS A 57 -18.54 -8.40 9.45
CA LYS A 57 -18.10 -7.17 8.77
C LYS A 57 -17.42 -7.51 7.45
N ARG A 58 -17.99 -7.02 6.34
CA ARG A 58 -17.40 -7.12 5.00
C ARG A 58 -15.97 -6.58 5.04
N GLN A 59 -15.04 -7.39 4.55
CA GLN A 59 -13.65 -7.00 4.40
C GLN A 59 -13.57 -5.82 3.45
N ARG A 60 -13.03 -4.70 3.92
CA ARG A 60 -12.81 -3.53 3.06
C ARG A 60 -11.69 -3.85 2.07
N ALA A 61 -11.77 -3.25 0.88
CA ALA A 61 -10.67 -3.30 -0.08
C ALA A 61 -9.37 -2.80 0.57
N LEU A 62 -8.27 -3.50 0.31
CA LEU A 62 -6.95 -3.10 0.78
C LEU A 62 -6.58 -1.73 0.20
N ARG A 63 -6.20 -0.82 1.08
CA ARG A 63 -5.69 0.49 0.70
C ARG A 63 -4.17 0.47 0.75
N ILE A 64 -3.51 1.28 -0.07
CA ILE A 64 -2.04 1.39 -0.04
C ILE A 64 -1.59 1.85 1.34
N GLU A 65 -2.34 2.77 1.96
CA GLU A 65 -2.11 3.24 3.33
C GLU A 65 -2.11 2.12 4.39
N ASP A 66 -2.74 0.97 4.13
CA ASP A 66 -2.77 -0.17 5.05
C ASP A 66 -1.46 -0.99 5.02
N ARG A 67 -0.56 -0.73 4.07
CA ARG A 67 0.73 -1.42 3.87
C ARG A 67 1.86 -0.77 4.67
N ALA A 68 1.68 -0.59 5.97
CA ALA A 68 2.63 0.18 6.78
C ALA A 68 4.06 -0.40 6.79
N PHE A 69 4.23 -1.72 6.62
CA PHE A 69 5.57 -2.32 6.57
C PHE A 69 6.25 -1.99 5.25
N SER A 70 5.55 -2.11 4.11
CA SER A 70 6.11 -1.67 2.83
C SER A 70 6.37 -0.15 2.84
N LEU A 71 5.45 0.66 3.36
CA LEU A 71 5.60 2.13 3.43
C LEU A 71 6.71 2.61 4.37
N SER A 72 7.26 1.73 5.21
CA SER A 72 8.42 2.04 6.04
C SER A 72 9.73 2.14 5.23
N SER A 73 9.76 1.62 4.01
CA SER A 73 10.90 1.74 3.09
C SER A 73 10.59 2.67 1.91
N ILE A 74 11.55 3.54 1.58
CA ILE A 74 11.44 4.53 0.51
C ILE A 74 11.52 3.86 -0.88
N SER A 75 12.23 2.73 -0.98
CA SER A 75 12.44 1.94 -2.22
C SER A 75 11.35 0.90 -2.48
N SER A 76 10.46 0.65 -1.52
CA SER A 76 9.52 -0.46 -1.61
C SER A 76 8.51 -0.32 -2.75
N PRO A 77 7.95 -1.46 -3.23
CA PRO A 77 6.90 -1.45 -4.26
C PRO A 77 5.69 -0.56 -3.90
N ALA A 78 5.19 -0.64 -2.65
CA ALA A 78 4.05 0.16 -2.22
C ALA A 78 4.33 1.67 -2.23
N ASN A 79 5.56 2.07 -1.88
CA ASN A 79 5.94 3.48 -1.91
C ASN A 79 6.09 4.00 -3.34
N ASN A 80 6.51 3.14 -4.28
CA ASN A 80 6.55 3.49 -5.71
C ASN A 80 5.14 3.65 -6.29
N GLU A 81 4.19 2.78 -5.92
CA GLU A 81 2.76 2.91 -6.28
C GLU A 81 2.13 4.18 -5.70
N LEU A 82 2.47 4.53 -4.45
CA LEU A 82 1.99 5.75 -3.83
C LEU A 82 2.51 7.00 -4.55
N LYS A 83 3.80 7.02 -4.91
CA LYS A 83 4.41 8.10 -5.69
C LYS A 83 3.82 8.19 -7.09
N SER A 84 3.59 7.07 -7.77
CA SER A 84 2.98 7.08 -9.10
C SER A 84 1.54 7.61 -9.03
N ALA A 85 0.74 7.16 -8.07
CA ALA A 85 -0.62 7.65 -7.85
C ALA A 85 -0.66 9.16 -7.54
N GLN A 86 0.31 9.66 -6.76
CA GLN A 86 0.45 11.11 -6.51
C GLN A 86 0.83 11.89 -7.77
N SER A 87 1.75 11.36 -8.59
CA SER A 87 2.13 12.00 -9.85
C SER A 87 0.99 12.03 -10.87
N GLU A 88 0.18 10.97 -10.95
CA GLU A 88 -1.01 10.91 -11.82
C GLU A 88 -2.13 11.84 -11.32
N GLY A 89 -2.33 11.95 -10.00
CA GLY A 89 -3.29 12.89 -9.42
C GLY A 89 -2.92 14.36 -9.64
N LEU A 90 -1.63 14.67 -9.70
CA LEU A 90 -1.12 16.00 -10.08
C LEU A 90 -1.28 16.24 -11.59
N ALA A 91 -1.01 15.25 -12.44
CA ALA A 91 -1.23 15.35 -13.88
C ALA A 91 -2.72 15.54 -14.25
N ALA A 92 -3.65 14.99 -13.47
CA ALA A 92 -5.09 15.21 -13.64
C ALA A 92 -5.56 16.61 -13.20
N ALA A 93 -4.81 17.30 -12.33
CA ALA A 93 -5.09 18.65 -11.88
C ALA A 93 -4.51 19.73 -12.83
N GLU A 94 -3.57 19.37 -13.71
CA GLU A 94 -2.92 20.26 -14.68
C GLU A 94 -3.60 20.27 -16.06
N VAL A 95 -4.92 20.09 -16.15
CA VAL A 95 -5.66 20.50 -17.36
C VAL A 95 -6.25 21.90 -17.14
N PRO A 96 -5.50 22.99 -17.42
CA PRO A 96 -6.06 24.33 -17.47
C PRO A 96 -6.81 24.49 -18.79
N GLY A 97 -8.15 24.52 -18.69
CA GLY A 97 -8.99 25.24 -19.63
C GLY A 97 -9.44 24.50 -20.89
N MET A 98 -10.71 24.09 -20.88
CA MET A 98 -11.58 24.35 -22.03
C MET A 98 -12.95 24.80 -21.50
N GLY A 99 -13.30 26.05 -21.80
CA GLY A 99 -14.48 26.72 -21.28
C GLY A 99 -15.81 26.26 -21.87
N GLY A 100 -16.87 26.93 -21.44
CA GLY A 100 -18.17 26.89 -22.12
C GLY A 100 -19.32 26.76 -21.13
N GLY A 101 -19.98 27.88 -20.85
CA GLY A 101 -21.05 27.96 -19.87
C GLY A 101 -22.34 27.22 -20.25
N LYS A 102 -23.23 27.12 -19.28
CA LYS A 102 -24.66 27.36 -19.51
C LYS A 102 -25.36 27.68 -18.19
N LYS A 103 -25.86 28.92 -18.12
CA LYS A 103 -26.93 29.33 -17.23
C LYS A 103 -28.15 28.41 -17.42
N GLY A 104 -28.79 28.06 -16.31
CA GLY A 104 -30.24 27.92 -16.23
C GLY A 104 -30.83 26.53 -16.44
N ARG A 105 -31.54 26.07 -15.41
CA ARG A 105 -32.84 25.35 -15.45
C ARG A 105 -33.31 25.25 -14.00
N ARG A 106 -34.19 26.17 -13.60
CA ARG A 106 -35.64 25.98 -13.42
C ARG A 106 -35.96 25.31 -12.09
#